data_AF-A0A6G1H6Z0-F1
#
_entry.id   AF-A0A6G1H6Z0-F1
#
_cell.length_a   1.000
_cell.length_b   1.000
_cell.length_c   1.000
_cell.angle_alpha   90.00
_cell.angle_beta   90.00
_cell.angle_gamma   90.00
#
_symmetry.space_group_name_H-M   'P 1'
#
loop_
_entity.id
_entity.type
_entity.pdbx_description
1 polymer ?
#
loop_
_entity_poly.entity_id
_entity_poly.type
_entity_poly.pdbx_seq_one_letter_code
_entity_poly.pdbx_strand_id
1 'polypeptide(L)'
;MQFFNGCDWPNSIGWTGATIQTHLASALITMTTSSDYGIQHNNLASVDEQARNTETVIQSYFGQIANYFFNQRAQGFTTQAYDDMGWLALGWLEAIKFVNIHNSRHYSGNVSNNTPDNVYSGMQFVPAFAHRARLFADLINDGYDAPQWRNLCGGGIIWNAAMLPYKNSVTNQLYIAMNVGMYLYSPGDTDPSPLYQLASSNQCTDRTVSYNPPVPGTLNQQSPPLPPTPPQDPRYLTRAVEAFNWISSVGLQNDRGLFTDGFHISDWDDATRSSRHNTCDERNDMLYTYNQGVILSGVRGLWEATGNTTYLNFGYNLIGAVINATGYNHPNPDANMGLGRGGIMEEFCDADGSCSQDAQSFKGLFFHHLNEFCSPLPLNPRVPDKTFYASDEQAQIHEAMCMGYLDWLSANAAAAYATANTSGDFGGWWGQPAGGANPVGGNTNDPPNSCVDYRNNRDALLTGGFMRSSSSSLSHSVSNHTTQPQPLLPRLLGMKKVNPSAFNFAAQSPQKPNEKDVYAADVNDRGRGRTVETQAGALALFNALFSIGSGHIVEGR
;
A
#
# COMPACT_ATOMS: atom_id res chain seq x y z
N MET A 1 -20.70 -4.66 8.95
CA MET A 1 -19.57 -5.43 9.52
C MET A 1 -18.73 -4.45 10.30
N GLN A 2 -18.48 -4.71 11.59
CA GLN A 2 -17.39 -4.02 12.29
C GLN A 2 -16.11 -4.74 11.87
N PHE A 3 -15.39 -4.16 10.92
CA PHE A 3 -14.07 -4.68 10.53
C PHE A 3 -13.03 -4.36 11.61
N PHE A 4 -13.33 -3.47 12.54
CA PHE A 4 -12.47 -3.05 13.64
C PHE A 4 -13.01 -3.54 14.98
N ASN A 5 -12.21 -4.25 15.79
CA ASN A 5 -12.66 -4.79 17.08
C ASN A 5 -12.43 -3.84 18.28
N GLY A 6 -11.96 -2.63 18.04
CA GLY A 6 -11.60 -1.69 19.09
C GLY A 6 -10.11 -1.64 19.42
N CYS A 7 -9.26 -2.53 18.89
CA CYS A 7 -7.80 -2.46 19.05
C CYS A 7 -7.08 -2.45 17.69
N ASP A 8 -7.42 -3.40 16.84
CA ASP A 8 -6.81 -3.64 15.54
C ASP A 8 -7.91 -4.06 14.54
N TRP A 9 -7.60 -4.07 13.24
CA TRP A 9 -8.38 -4.87 12.31
C TRP A 9 -8.11 -6.35 12.68
N PRO A 10 -9.11 -7.16 13.08
CA PRO A 10 -8.88 -8.52 13.57
C PRO A 10 -7.99 -9.30 12.61
N ASN A 11 -6.93 -9.91 13.14
CA ASN A 11 -5.95 -10.74 12.43
C ASN A 11 -4.93 -10.01 11.52
N SER A 12 -4.94 -8.66 11.45
CA SER A 12 -3.89 -7.90 10.75
C SER A 12 -2.64 -7.72 11.63
N ILE A 13 -1.46 -7.71 11.02
CA ILE A 13 -0.23 -7.19 11.66
C ILE A 13 -0.14 -5.67 11.49
N GLY A 14 0.73 -5.01 12.25
CA GLY A 14 0.81 -3.54 12.34
C GLY A 14 0.71 -2.82 10.99
N TRP A 15 1.66 -3.06 10.09
CA TRP A 15 1.70 -2.37 8.79
C TRP A 15 0.52 -2.75 7.88
N THR A 16 0.08 -4.02 7.86
CA THR A 16 -1.12 -4.41 7.10
C THR A 16 -2.36 -3.67 7.58
N GLY A 17 -2.50 -3.43 8.89
CA GLY A 17 -3.58 -2.61 9.44
C GLY A 17 -3.54 -1.15 8.98
N ALA A 18 -2.34 -0.57 8.82
CA ALA A 18 -2.17 0.78 8.25
C ALA A 18 -2.59 0.81 6.77
N THR A 19 -2.25 -0.22 5.99
CA THR A 19 -2.64 -0.29 4.57
C THR A 19 -4.14 -0.50 4.37
N ILE A 20 -4.80 -1.31 5.22
CA ILE A 20 -6.27 -1.45 5.23
C ILE A 20 -6.92 -0.07 5.50
N GLN A 21 -6.43 0.66 6.50
CA GLN A 21 -6.92 2.01 6.78
C GLN A 21 -6.71 2.95 5.58
N THR A 22 -5.58 2.83 4.88
CA THR A 22 -5.29 3.60 3.67
C THR A 22 -6.29 3.29 2.55
N HIS A 23 -6.57 2.01 2.28
CA HIS A 23 -7.56 1.60 1.29
C HIS A 23 -8.97 2.09 1.63
N LEU A 24 -9.35 2.08 2.92
CA LEU A 24 -10.62 2.65 3.37
C LEU A 24 -10.69 4.16 3.13
N ALA A 25 -9.64 4.92 3.48
CA ALA A 25 -9.60 6.36 3.24
C ALA A 25 -9.71 6.69 1.73
N SER A 26 -9.01 5.92 0.88
CA SER A 26 -9.06 6.05 -0.58
C SER A 26 -10.45 5.71 -1.17
N ALA A 27 -11.12 4.70 -0.62
CA ALA A 27 -12.51 4.39 -0.98
C ALA A 27 -13.47 5.53 -0.58
N LEU A 28 -13.25 6.16 0.58
CA LEU A 28 -14.04 7.33 0.97
C LEU A 28 -13.80 8.53 0.05
N ILE A 29 -12.56 8.79 -0.39
CA ILE A 29 -12.28 9.80 -1.42
C ILE A 29 -13.08 9.52 -2.69
N THR A 30 -13.18 8.26 -3.09
CA THR A 30 -13.92 7.85 -4.29
C THR A 30 -15.42 8.07 -4.12
N MET A 31 -16.00 7.76 -2.95
CA MET A 31 -17.40 8.03 -2.64
C MET A 31 -17.72 9.54 -2.65
N THR A 32 -16.85 10.34 -2.02
CA THR A 32 -16.92 11.80 -2.01
C THR A 32 -16.83 12.39 -3.42
N THR A 33 -15.90 11.90 -4.24
CA THR A 33 -15.64 12.52 -5.55
C THR A 33 -16.61 12.10 -6.64
N SER A 34 -17.31 10.97 -6.46
CA SER A 34 -18.32 10.46 -7.39
C SER A 34 -19.73 10.99 -7.14
N SER A 35 -19.92 11.76 -6.06
CA SER A 35 -21.21 12.37 -5.71
C SER A 35 -21.09 13.90 -5.76
N ASP A 36 -22.15 14.57 -6.23
CA ASP A 36 -22.23 16.04 -6.22
C ASP A 36 -23.45 16.50 -5.42
N TYR A 37 -23.20 16.98 -4.20
CA TYR A 37 -24.22 17.52 -3.30
C TYR A 37 -23.60 18.51 -2.32
N GLY A 38 -24.39 19.47 -1.84
CA GLY A 38 -23.95 20.44 -0.83
C GLY A 38 -24.77 20.31 0.45
N ILE A 39 -24.10 20.02 1.57
CA ILE A 39 -24.72 20.02 2.90
C ILE A 39 -24.80 21.47 3.38
N GLN A 40 -25.99 21.89 3.82
CA GLN A 40 -26.20 23.23 4.37
C GLN A 40 -26.38 23.15 5.88
N HIS A 41 -25.70 24.05 6.61
CA HIS A 41 -25.78 24.15 8.07
C HIS A 41 -25.57 22.82 8.82
N ASN A 42 -24.68 21.94 8.33
CA ASN A 42 -24.46 20.60 8.86
C ASN A 42 -25.75 19.75 8.98
N ASN A 43 -26.76 20.03 8.16
CA ASN A 43 -28.05 19.35 8.21
C ASN A 43 -28.19 18.37 7.05
N LEU A 44 -28.08 17.06 7.32
CA LEU A 44 -28.29 16.02 6.31
C LEU A 44 -29.71 16.00 5.72
N ALA A 45 -30.70 16.59 6.39
CA ALA A 45 -32.04 16.74 5.79
C ALA A 45 -32.06 17.74 4.62
N SER A 46 -30.99 18.50 4.40
CA SER A 46 -30.86 19.45 3.27
C SER A 46 -30.53 18.80 1.93
N VAL A 47 -30.07 17.53 1.92
CA VAL A 47 -29.70 16.80 0.69
C VAL A 47 -30.71 15.68 0.40
N ASP A 48 -30.68 15.10 -0.81
CA ASP A 48 -31.59 14.02 -1.21
C ASP A 48 -31.30 12.68 -0.50
N GLU A 49 -32.11 11.66 -0.76
CA GLU A 49 -31.96 10.34 -0.12
C GLU A 49 -30.65 9.64 -0.47
N GLN A 50 -30.19 9.76 -1.72
CA GLN A 50 -28.97 9.12 -2.18
C GLN A 50 -27.73 9.76 -1.51
N ALA A 51 -27.70 11.08 -1.43
CA ALA A 51 -26.67 11.84 -0.72
C ALA A 51 -26.68 11.50 0.78
N ARG A 52 -27.86 11.42 1.43
CA ARG A 52 -27.96 10.99 2.84
C ARG A 52 -27.41 9.59 3.08
N ASN A 53 -27.70 8.64 2.19
CA ASN A 53 -27.20 7.28 2.28
C ASN A 53 -25.67 7.24 2.12
N THR A 54 -25.14 7.99 1.15
CA THR A 54 -23.70 8.13 0.91
C THR A 54 -22.99 8.71 2.14
N GLU A 55 -23.50 9.81 2.69
CA GLU A 55 -22.98 10.42 3.93
C GLU A 55 -23.02 9.48 5.13
N THR A 56 -24.09 8.71 5.29
CA THR A 56 -24.21 7.74 6.39
C THR A 56 -23.10 6.68 6.30
N VAL A 57 -22.80 6.20 5.10
CA VAL A 57 -21.71 5.24 4.88
C VAL A 57 -20.35 5.88 5.13
N ILE A 58 -20.12 7.09 4.61
CA ILE A 58 -18.87 7.84 4.84
C ILE A 58 -18.62 8.06 6.33
N GLN A 59 -19.62 8.53 7.08
CA GLN A 59 -19.52 8.77 8.52
C GLN A 59 -19.24 7.48 9.29
N SER A 60 -19.86 6.35 8.89
CA SER A 60 -19.63 5.06 9.54
C SER A 60 -18.19 4.56 9.40
N TYR A 61 -17.64 4.61 8.19
CA TYR A 61 -16.26 4.17 7.93
C TYR A 61 -15.22 5.17 8.42
N PHE A 62 -15.48 6.48 8.30
CA PHE A 62 -14.60 7.49 8.89
C PHE A 62 -14.54 7.35 10.42
N GLY A 63 -15.67 7.05 11.08
CA GLY A 63 -15.70 6.74 12.51
C GLY A 63 -14.78 5.56 12.88
N GLN A 64 -14.67 4.55 12.02
CA GLN A 64 -13.73 3.43 12.20
C GLN A 64 -12.27 3.87 12.01
N ILE A 65 -11.96 4.71 11.00
CA ILE A 65 -10.62 5.28 10.79
C ILE A 65 -10.19 6.13 12.00
N ALA A 66 -11.07 6.99 12.49
CA ALA A 66 -10.82 7.81 13.68
C ALA A 66 -10.63 6.93 14.92
N ASN A 67 -11.43 5.88 15.10
CA ASN A 67 -11.26 4.95 16.21
C ASN A 67 -9.95 4.16 16.10
N TYR A 68 -9.55 3.75 14.89
CA TYR A 68 -8.27 3.11 14.64
C TYR A 68 -7.10 4.01 15.07
N PHE A 69 -7.15 5.33 14.84
CA PHE A 69 -6.10 6.26 15.26
C PHE A 69 -5.76 6.17 16.76
N PHE A 70 -6.78 6.12 17.61
CA PHE A 70 -6.59 6.12 19.07
C PHE A 70 -6.18 4.76 19.64
N ASN A 71 -6.44 3.69 18.89
CA ASN A 71 -6.20 2.32 19.32
C ASN A 71 -5.00 1.66 18.62
N GLN A 72 -4.54 2.22 17.51
CA GLN A 72 -3.35 1.79 16.79
C GLN A 72 -2.16 1.75 17.76
N ARG A 73 -1.43 0.63 17.75
CA ARG A 73 -0.20 0.44 18.53
C ARG A 73 0.98 1.23 17.93
N ALA A 74 0.82 2.54 17.76
CA ALA A 74 1.74 3.42 17.04
C ALA A 74 3.17 3.33 17.60
N GLN A 75 3.35 3.32 18.92
CA GLN A 75 4.68 3.16 19.52
C GLN A 75 5.42 1.90 19.02
N GLY A 76 4.70 0.79 18.77
CA GLY A 76 5.31 -0.45 18.28
C GLY A 76 5.93 -0.33 16.88
N PHE A 77 5.56 0.69 16.09
CA PHE A 77 6.20 0.95 14.79
C PHE A 77 7.59 1.56 14.92
N THR A 78 7.89 2.22 16.04
CA THR A 78 9.20 2.88 16.26
C THR A 78 10.39 1.91 16.32
N THR A 79 10.11 0.62 16.49
CA THR A 79 11.11 -0.45 16.50
C THR A 79 11.01 -1.36 15.28
N GLN A 80 10.13 -1.05 14.33
CA GLN A 80 9.95 -1.80 13.10
C GLN A 80 10.86 -1.27 11.99
N ALA A 81 10.79 -1.89 10.82
CA ALA A 81 11.54 -1.44 9.66
C ALA A 81 11.00 -0.09 9.12
N TYR A 82 11.82 0.64 8.37
CA TYR A 82 11.43 1.97 7.89
C TYR A 82 10.27 1.95 6.89
N ASP A 83 10.05 0.84 6.18
CA ASP A 83 8.86 0.65 5.35
C ASP A 83 7.58 0.55 6.19
N ASP A 84 7.59 -0.18 7.31
CA ASP A 84 6.43 -0.26 8.21
C ASP A 84 6.02 1.13 8.73
N MET A 85 7.00 1.96 9.09
CA MET A 85 6.78 3.35 9.47
C MET A 85 6.22 4.18 8.30
N GLY A 86 6.71 3.94 7.07
CA GLY A 86 6.29 4.63 5.86
C GLY A 86 4.83 4.35 5.50
N TRP A 87 4.38 3.09 5.63
CA TRP A 87 2.97 2.71 5.45
C TRP A 87 2.04 3.45 6.41
N LEU A 88 2.47 3.57 7.67
CA LEU A 88 1.70 4.30 8.68
C LEU A 88 1.62 5.80 8.35
N ALA A 89 2.74 6.44 7.98
CA ALA A 89 2.77 7.86 7.66
C ALA A 89 1.88 8.17 6.44
N LEU A 90 1.95 7.36 5.38
CA LEU A 90 1.11 7.51 4.19
C LEU A 90 -0.38 7.33 4.50
N GLY A 91 -0.75 6.37 5.34
CA GLY A 91 -2.17 6.14 5.69
C GLY A 91 -2.82 7.35 6.38
N TRP A 92 -2.07 8.06 7.21
CA TRP A 92 -2.56 9.29 7.84
C TRP A 92 -2.59 10.49 6.88
N LEU A 93 -1.65 10.57 5.93
CA LEU A 93 -1.72 11.56 4.85
C LEU A 93 -2.95 11.33 3.95
N GLU A 94 -3.28 10.08 3.65
CA GLU A 94 -4.49 9.72 2.88
C GLU A 94 -5.77 10.07 3.65
N ALA A 95 -5.79 9.88 4.97
CA ALA A 95 -6.92 10.31 5.81
C ALA A 95 -7.09 11.84 5.82
N ILE A 96 -5.99 12.60 5.89
CA ILE A 96 -6.01 14.07 5.79
C ILE A 96 -6.53 14.50 4.42
N LYS A 97 -6.04 13.86 3.34
CA LYS A 97 -6.49 14.09 1.97
C LYS A 97 -7.99 13.86 1.84
N PHE A 98 -8.52 12.74 2.35
CA PHE A 98 -9.96 12.46 2.41
C PHE A 98 -10.73 13.58 3.11
N VAL A 99 -10.37 13.91 4.35
CA VAL A 99 -11.09 14.89 5.17
C VAL A 99 -11.15 16.25 4.47
N ASN A 100 -10.04 16.69 3.88
CA ASN A 100 -9.98 17.97 3.15
C ASN A 100 -10.81 17.94 1.87
N ILE A 101 -10.74 16.87 1.06
CA ILE A 101 -11.54 16.73 -0.16
C ILE A 101 -13.03 16.73 0.20
N HIS A 102 -13.45 15.94 1.19
CA HIS A 102 -14.85 15.84 1.64
C HIS A 102 -15.39 17.16 2.14
N ASN A 103 -14.61 17.86 2.98
CA ASN A 103 -14.99 19.19 3.44
C ASN A 103 -15.12 20.16 2.26
N SER A 104 -14.13 20.22 1.35
CA SER A 104 -14.14 21.18 0.25
C SER A 104 -15.28 20.99 -0.75
N ARG A 105 -15.75 19.74 -0.94
CA ARG A 105 -16.80 19.43 -1.93
C ARG A 105 -18.19 19.57 -1.37
N HIS A 106 -18.44 19.10 -0.14
CA HIS A 106 -19.80 18.98 0.38
C HIS A 106 -20.14 19.98 1.47
N TYR A 107 -19.15 20.70 2.02
CA TYR A 107 -19.32 21.62 3.14
C TYR A 107 -18.86 23.04 2.74
N SER A 108 -19.63 24.06 3.11
CA SER A 108 -19.37 25.45 2.70
C SER A 108 -18.75 26.32 3.80
N GLY A 109 -18.35 25.71 4.92
CA GLY A 109 -17.83 26.39 6.09
C GLY A 109 -16.35 26.72 6.02
N ASN A 110 -15.98 27.92 6.46
CA ASN A 110 -14.58 28.31 6.67
C ASN A 110 -14.18 28.03 8.13
N VAL A 111 -13.08 27.29 8.32
CA VAL A 111 -12.50 26.99 9.64
C VAL A 111 -11.91 28.24 10.32
N SER A 112 -11.87 29.38 9.63
CA SER A 112 -11.26 30.64 10.08
C SER A 112 -12.10 31.45 11.07
N ASN A 113 -13.38 31.12 11.29
CA ASN A 113 -14.25 31.87 12.19
C ASN A 113 -14.49 31.07 13.48
N ASN A 114 -14.43 31.75 14.63
CA ASN A 114 -14.62 31.19 16.00
C ASN A 114 -15.99 30.49 16.26
N THR A 115 -16.80 30.31 15.22
CA THR A 115 -17.94 29.39 15.12
C THR A 115 -17.90 28.78 13.71
N PRO A 116 -17.41 27.53 13.54
CA PRO A 116 -17.41 26.88 12.24
C PRO A 116 -18.84 26.51 11.84
N ASP A 117 -19.52 27.42 11.15
CA ASP A 117 -20.76 27.11 10.48
C ASP A 117 -20.44 26.24 9.26
N ASN A 118 -21.09 25.07 9.17
CA ASN A 118 -21.04 24.18 8.01
C ASN A 118 -19.67 23.58 7.65
N VAL A 119 -18.88 23.14 8.63
CA VAL A 119 -17.60 22.41 8.44
C VAL A 119 -17.78 20.92 8.73
N TYR A 120 -17.15 20.05 7.93
CA TYR A 120 -17.15 18.61 8.17
C TYR A 120 -16.53 18.28 9.53
N SER A 121 -17.23 17.48 10.35
CA SER A 121 -16.76 17.10 11.69
C SER A 121 -15.44 16.34 11.70
N GLY A 122 -15.03 15.75 10.57
CA GLY A 122 -13.73 15.10 10.42
C GLY A 122 -12.54 16.08 10.51
N MET A 123 -12.74 17.36 10.23
CA MET A 123 -11.69 18.39 10.30
C MET A 123 -11.02 18.47 11.68
N GLN A 124 -11.72 18.12 12.76
CA GLN A 124 -11.16 18.12 14.12
C GLN A 124 -10.00 17.12 14.30
N PHE A 125 -9.90 16.09 13.46
CA PHE A 125 -8.87 15.06 13.56
C PHE A 125 -7.62 15.38 12.74
N VAL A 126 -7.70 16.33 11.80
CA VAL A 126 -6.60 16.68 10.89
C VAL A 126 -5.29 17.03 11.64
N PRO A 127 -5.29 17.86 12.71
CA PRO A 127 -4.07 18.13 13.46
C PRO A 127 -3.43 16.87 14.06
N ALA A 128 -4.24 15.96 14.61
CA ALA A 128 -3.75 14.72 15.23
C ALA A 128 -3.18 13.74 14.18
N PHE A 129 -3.84 13.62 13.02
CA PHE A 129 -3.35 12.83 11.90
C PHE A 129 -2.04 13.40 11.35
N ALA A 130 -1.96 14.73 11.18
CA ALA A 130 -0.76 15.41 10.68
C ALA A 130 0.42 15.22 11.62
N HIS A 131 0.19 15.38 12.93
CA HIS A 131 1.21 15.14 13.95
C HIS A 131 1.73 13.70 13.90
N ARG A 132 0.85 12.69 13.77
CA ARG A 132 1.27 11.30 13.65
C ARG A 132 2.06 11.02 12.38
N ALA A 133 1.61 11.52 11.23
CA ALA A 133 2.35 11.38 9.98
C ALA A 133 3.76 11.97 10.10
N ARG A 134 3.87 13.15 10.70
CA ARG A 134 5.14 13.84 10.95
C ARG A 134 6.08 13.04 11.85
N LEU A 135 5.61 12.52 12.99
CA LEU A 135 6.48 11.77 13.92
C LEU A 135 7.23 10.64 13.21
N PHE A 136 6.54 9.89 12.35
CA PHE A 136 7.18 8.82 11.59
C PHE A 136 7.97 9.32 10.38
N ALA A 137 7.53 10.39 9.72
CA ALA A 137 8.33 11.03 8.67
C ALA A 137 9.68 11.53 9.20
N ASP A 138 9.71 12.12 10.38
CA ASP A 138 10.94 12.59 11.02
C ASP A 138 11.86 11.42 11.36
N LEU A 139 11.35 10.31 11.93
CA LEU A 139 12.13 9.08 12.17
C LEU A 139 12.75 8.50 10.89
N ILE A 140 11.96 8.44 9.82
CA ILE A 140 12.40 7.92 8.52
C ILE A 140 13.44 8.86 7.90
N ASN A 141 13.24 10.17 8.00
CA ASN A 141 14.17 11.18 7.50
C ASN A 141 15.51 11.15 8.24
N ASP A 142 15.49 10.97 9.56
CA ASP A 142 16.71 10.78 10.36
C ASP A 142 17.44 9.50 9.95
N GLY A 143 16.70 8.42 9.66
CA GLY A 143 17.24 7.18 9.11
C GLY A 143 17.93 7.35 7.75
N TYR A 144 17.32 8.16 6.86
CA TYR A 144 17.91 8.51 5.56
C TYR A 144 19.16 9.38 5.71
N ASP A 145 19.14 10.34 6.63
CA ASP A 145 20.24 11.31 6.82
C ASP A 145 21.43 10.76 7.60
N ALA A 146 21.27 9.63 8.27
CA ALA A 146 22.34 8.94 8.99
C ALA A 146 23.58 8.76 8.08
N PRO A 147 24.74 9.38 8.42
CA PRO A 147 25.88 9.49 7.50
C PRO A 147 26.38 8.14 6.96
N GLN A 148 26.33 7.10 7.79
CA GLN A 148 26.74 5.74 7.41
C GLN A 148 25.84 5.13 6.33
N TRP A 149 24.56 5.50 6.27
CA TRP A 149 23.61 4.99 5.29
C TRP A 149 23.52 5.91 4.08
N ARG A 150 23.58 7.22 4.29
CA ARG A 150 23.52 8.23 3.22
C ARG A 150 24.68 8.10 2.23
N ASN A 151 25.89 7.79 2.71
CA ASN A 151 27.06 7.64 1.85
C ASN A 151 27.08 6.29 1.11
N LEU A 152 26.45 5.26 1.69
CA LEU A 152 26.35 3.95 1.09
C LEU A 152 25.50 4.01 -0.18
N CYS A 153 26.01 3.51 -1.30
CA CYS A 153 25.34 3.53 -2.61
C CYS A 153 25.00 4.95 -3.13
N GLY A 154 25.68 6.00 -2.65
CA GLY A 154 25.44 7.37 -3.08
C GLY A 154 24.05 7.93 -2.70
N GLY A 155 23.36 7.33 -1.74
CA GLY A 155 22.03 7.74 -1.28
C GLY A 155 21.12 6.56 -1.00
N GLY A 156 19.82 6.83 -0.83
CA GLY A 156 18.81 5.83 -0.51
C GLY A 156 18.81 5.40 0.96
N ILE A 157 17.66 4.97 1.45
CA ILE A 157 17.47 4.48 2.81
C ILE A 157 17.59 2.96 2.85
N ILE A 158 18.16 2.45 3.95
CA ILE A 158 18.20 1.00 4.24
C ILE A 158 16.83 0.53 4.75
N TRP A 159 16.53 -0.76 4.62
CA TRP A 159 15.28 -1.33 5.09
C TRP A 159 15.14 -1.25 6.62
N ASN A 160 16.18 -1.70 7.34
CA ASN A 160 16.16 -1.81 8.80
C ASN A 160 17.55 -1.57 9.39
N ALA A 161 17.67 -0.60 10.30
CA ALA A 161 18.94 -0.22 10.93
C ALA A 161 19.55 -1.28 11.87
N ALA A 162 18.76 -2.28 12.27
CA ALA A 162 19.17 -3.39 13.13
C ALA A 162 19.65 -4.63 12.36
N MET A 163 19.57 -4.63 11.03
CA MET A 163 19.97 -5.76 10.18
C MET A 163 21.18 -5.41 9.31
N LEU A 164 21.77 -6.43 8.67
CA LEU A 164 22.75 -6.20 7.61
C LEU A 164 22.14 -5.30 6.52
N PRO A 165 22.92 -4.38 5.93
CA PRO A 165 22.36 -3.37 5.08
C PRO A 165 21.68 -4.00 3.87
N TYR A 166 20.43 -3.59 3.67
CA TYR A 166 19.63 -3.97 2.53
C TYR A 166 18.89 -2.73 2.06
N LYS A 167 19.20 -2.22 0.87
CA LYS A 167 18.48 -1.09 0.28
C LYS A 167 17.46 -1.65 -0.69
N ASN A 168 16.22 -1.74 -0.21
CA ASN A 168 15.12 -2.34 -0.97
C ASN A 168 14.27 -1.28 -1.69
N SER A 169 13.52 -1.74 -2.69
CA SER A 169 12.63 -0.90 -3.48
C SER A 169 11.54 -0.29 -2.61
N VAL A 170 10.79 -1.10 -1.85
CA VAL A 170 9.63 -0.61 -1.07
C VAL A 170 10.00 0.54 -0.12
N THR A 171 11.06 0.44 0.69
CA THR A 171 11.40 1.47 1.67
C THR A 171 11.76 2.79 0.97
N ASN A 172 12.47 2.73 -0.16
CA ASN A 172 12.85 3.92 -0.92
C ASN A 172 11.67 4.54 -1.69
N GLN A 173 10.76 3.72 -2.22
CA GLN A 173 9.55 4.19 -2.86
C GLN A 173 8.59 4.85 -1.86
N LEU A 174 8.43 4.24 -0.67
CA LEU A 174 7.68 4.83 0.44
C LEU A 174 8.29 6.13 0.91
N TYR A 175 9.62 6.23 0.98
CA TYR A 175 10.32 7.47 1.32
C TYR A 175 9.95 8.62 0.37
N ILE A 176 9.91 8.35 -0.94
CA ILE A 176 9.52 9.32 -1.97
C ILE A 176 8.06 9.70 -1.82
N ALA A 177 7.16 8.71 -1.79
CA ALA A 177 5.72 8.92 -1.69
C ALA A 177 5.33 9.67 -0.41
N MET A 178 5.93 9.31 0.72
CA MET A 178 5.71 9.95 2.02
C MET A 178 6.18 11.40 1.98
N ASN A 179 7.42 11.68 1.56
CA ASN A 179 7.94 13.04 1.58
C ASN A 179 7.17 13.95 0.62
N VAL A 180 6.83 13.50 -0.60
CA VAL A 180 6.00 14.33 -1.48
C VAL A 180 4.57 14.48 -0.95
N GLY A 181 4.03 13.45 -0.29
CA GLY A 181 2.74 13.52 0.40
C GLY A 181 2.75 14.51 1.58
N MET A 182 3.82 14.54 2.38
CA MET A 182 4.01 15.53 3.45
C MET A 182 4.02 16.95 2.87
N TYR A 183 4.69 17.17 1.73
CA TYR A 183 4.70 18.47 1.06
C TYR A 183 3.30 18.89 0.58
N LEU A 184 2.56 17.99 -0.07
CA LEU A 184 1.28 18.28 -0.71
C LEU A 184 0.10 18.34 0.26
N TYR A 185 0.08 17.49 1.29
CA TYR A 185 -1.11 17.23 2.09
C TYR A 185 -0.96 17.56 3.58
N SER A 186 0.25 17.72 4.11
CA SER A 186 0.42 18.11 5.50
C SER A 186 -0.03 19.57 5.70
N PRO A 187 -0.91 19.86 6.67
CA PRO A 187 -1.28 21.22 7.05
C PRO A 187 -0.20 21.92 7.90
N GLY A 188 1.00 21.34 8.00
CA GLY A 188 1.98 21.70 9.00
C GLY A 188 1.64 21.12 10.38
N ASP A 189 2.52 21.33 11.33
CA ASP A 189 2.36 20.82 12.69
C ASP A 189 3.05 21.75 13.70
N THR A 190 2.26 22.27 14.64
CA THR A 190 2.73 23.10 15.76
C THR A 190 2.71 22.36 17.09
N ASP A 191 2.29 21.10 17.13
CA ASP A 191 2.32 20.29 18.34
C ASP A 191 3.80 19.98 18.68
N PRO A 192 4.30 20.45 19.84
CA PRO A 192 5.68 20.21 20.24
C PRO A 192 5.90 18.81 20.83
N SER A 193 4.84 18.01 21.00
CA SER A 193 4.89 16.72 21.66
C SER A 193 5.78 15.73 20.89
N PRO A 194 6.83 15.17 21.50
CA PRO A 194 7.57 14.06 20.91
C PRO A 194 6.81 12.73 21.06
N LEU A 195 5.69 12.71 21.80
CA LEU A 195 5.03 11.48 22.21
C LEU A 195 4.05 10.97 21.16
N TYR A 196 4.19 9.68 20.85
CA TYR A 196 3.14 8.88 20.22
C TYR A 196 2.00 8.70 21.23
N GLN A 197 1.05 9.65 21.29
CA GLN A 197 -0.04 9.65 22.27
C GLN A 197 -0.66 8.25 22.46
N LEU A 198 -0.61 7.75 23.70
CA LEU A 198 -1.29 6.55 24.18
C LEU A 198 -2.52 7.00 24.97
N ALA A 199 -3.71 6.46 24.69
CA ALA A 199 -4.82 6.63 25.61
C ALA A 199 -4.47 5.92 26.93
N SER A 200 -4.53 6.65 28.05
CA SER A 200 -4.22 6.15 29.40
C SER A 200 -5.16 5.03 29.88
N SER A 201 -6.24 4.77 29.15
CA SER A 201 -7.22 3.70 29.37
C SER A 201 -7.06 2.49 28.43
N ASN A 202 -5.99 2.41 27.62
CA ASN A 202 -5.80 1.36 26.61
C ASN A 202 -6.01 -0.05 27.21
N GLN A 203 -7.18 -0.65 26.95
CA GLN A 203 -7.46 -2.06 27.23
C GLN A 203 -6.58 -2.98 26.37
N CYS A 204 -5.97 -2.46 25.30
CA CYS A 204 -5.10 -3.15 24.37
C CYS A 204 -3.61 -3.16 24.80
N THR A 205 -3.32 -3.09 26.11
CA THR A 205 -1.94 -3.24 26.61
C THR A 205 -1.48 -4.69 26.45
N ASP A 206 -0.49 -4.90 25.60
CA ASP A 206 0.27 -6.16 25.61
C ASP A 206 1.16 -6.16 26.87
N ARG A 207 0.81 -7.01 27.83
CA ARG A 207 1.56 -7.23 29.07
C ARG A 207 2.87 -8.02 28.87
N THR A 208 3.28 -8.33 27.63
CA THR A 208 4.39 -9.29 27.40
C THR A 208 5.72 -8.69 26.93
N VAL A 209 5.85 -7.39 26.68
CA VAL A 209 7.14 -6.82 26.27
C VAL A 209 7.80 -6.03 27.42
N SER A 210 8.59 -6.75 28.23
CA SER A 210 9.44 -6.17 29.29
C SER A 210 10.79 -5.62 28.76
N TYR A 211 10.97 -5.54 27.44
CA TYR A 211 12.24 -5.15 26.84
C TYR A 211 12.03 -3.96 25.90
N ASN A 212 12.45 -2.77 26.35
CA ASN A 212 12.72 -1.64 25.46
C ASN A 212 14.12 -1.85 24.89
N PRO A 213 14.30 -2.31 23.63
CA PRO A 213 15.60 -2.23 23.01
C PRO A 213 16.00 -0.75 22.87
N PRO A 214 17.26 -0.38 23.10
CA PRO A 214 17.75 0.97 22.90
C PRO A 214 17.70 1.31 21.40
N VAL A 215 16.70 2.09 20.99
CA VAL A 215 16.61 2.66 19.64
C VAL A 215 17.53 3.88 19.58
N PRO A 216 18.32 4.07 18.51
CA PRO A 216 18.92 5.36 18.21
C PRO A 216 17.80 6.37 17.97
N GLY A 217 17.55 7.26 18.93
CA GLY A 217 16.64 8.41 18.77
C GLY A 217 15.21 8.24 19.28
N THR A 218 14.96 7.56 20.41
CA THR A 218 13.62 7.56 21.00
C THR A 218 13.16 8.98 21.32
N LEU A 219 12.13 9.46 20.63
CA LEU A 219 11.26 10.52 21.09
C LEU A 219 10.53 10.01 22.35
N ASN A 220 11.08 10.29 23.53
CA ASN A 220 10.54 9.92 24.84
C ASN A 220 10.21 11.20 25.63
N GLN A 221 9.66 11.08 26.86
CA GLN A 221 9.30 12.24 27.69
C GLN A 221 10.48 13.21 27.97
N GLN A 222 11.71 12.78 27.74
CA GLN A 222 12.94 13.55 27.96
C GLN A 222 13.49 14.17 26.66
N SER A 223 12.89 13.86 25.50
CA SER A 223 13.25 14.47 24.23
C SER A 223 12.89 15.96 24.20
N PRO A 224 13.70 16.80 23.53
CA PRO A 224 13.36 18.21 23.39
C PRO A 224 12.03 18.37 22.64
N PRO A 225 11.27 19.45 22.92
CA PRO A 225 10.10 19.82 22.13
C PRO A 225 10.40 19.83 20.63
N LEU A 226 9.51 19.25 19.85
CA LEU A 226 9.60 19.29 18.40
C LEU A 226 9.42 20.73 17.89
N PRO A 227 10.27 21.23 16.97
CA PRO A 227 10.08 22.54 16.38
C PRO A 227 8.81 22.54 15.50
N PRO A 228 8.10 23.66 15.36
CA PRO A 228 6.95 23.72 14.45
C PRO A 228 7.39 23.51 13.00
N THR A 229 6.55 22.83 12.22
CA THR A 229 6.73 22.67 10.77
C THR A 229 5.61 23.41 10.03
N PRO A 230 5.93 24.25 9.03
CA PRO A 230 4.90 24.93 8.25
C PRO A 230 4.24 23.98 7.24
N PRO A 231 3.02 24.29 6.76
CA PRO A 231 2.50 23.71 5.53
C PRO A 231 3.50 23.89 4.36
N GLN A 232 3.57 22.92 3.45
CA GLN A 232 4.45 22.94 2.28
C GLN A 232 5.93 23.21 2.63
N ASP A 233 6.41 22.62 3.74
CA ASP A 233 7.83 22.70 4.10
C ASP A 233 8.71 22.17 2.94
N PRO A 234 9.56 23.02 2.33
CA PRO A 234 10.31 22.66 1.13
C PRO A 234 11.30 21.51 1.35
N ARG A 235 11.68 21.22 2.62
CA ARG A 235 12.57 20.11 2.94
C ARG A 235 11.99 18.77 2.49
N TYR A 236 10.68 18.59 2.61
CA TYR A 236 10.02 17.36 2.18
C TYR A 236 10.09 17.20 0.65
N LEU A 237 9.86 18.27 -0.13
CA LEU A 237 9.98 18.20 -1.59
C LEU A 237 11.42 17.90 -2.04
N THR A 238 12.41 18.58 -1.45
CA THR A 238 13.83 18.33 -1.75
C THR A 238 14.19 16.86 -1.53
N ARG A 239 13.78 16.28 -0.40
CA ARG A 239 14.02 14.86 -0.08
C ARG A 239 13.38 13.92 -1.10
N ALA A 240 12.13 14.16 -1.48
CA ALA A 240 11.44 13.33 -2.45
C ALA A 240 12.12 13.35 -3.83
N VAL A 241 12.56 14.53 -4.28
CA VAL A 241 13.29 14.69 -5.56
C VAL A 241 14.66 14.00 -5.50
N GLU A 242 15.43 14.19 -4.42
CA GLU A 242 16.73 13.55 -4.25
C GLU A 242 16.61 12.02 -4.23
N ALA A 243 15.64 11.49 -3.49
CA ALA A 243 15.40 10.04 -3.41
C ALA A 243 14.92 9.46 -4.75
N PHE A 244 14.09 10.20 -5.51
CA PHE A 244 13.68 9.76 -6.85
C PHE A 244 14.85 9.74 -7.84
N ASN A 245 15.72 10.76 -7.81
CA ASN A 245 16.92 10.78 -8.63
C ASN A 245 17.84 9.59 -8.29
N TRP A 246 17.97 9.27 -7.01
CA TRP A 246 18.72 8.10 -6.56
C TRP A 246 18.10 6.79 -7.06
N ILE A 247 16.81 6.55 -6.79
CA ILE A 247 16.16 5.26 -7.11
C ILE A 247 16.15 4.98 -8.61
N SER A 248 16.08 6.03 -9.44
CA SER A 248 16.10 5.95 -10.90
C SER A 248 17.50 5.68 -11.47
N SER A 249 18.56 5.83 -10.67
CA SER A 249 19.95 5.73 -11.14
C SER A 249 20.71 4.55 -10.57
N VAL A 250 20.27 4.01 -9.42
CA VAL A 250 21.00 2.97 -8.68
C VAL A 250 20.88 1.56 -9.29
N GLY A 251 20.01 1.36 -10.30
CA GLY A 251 19.86 0.07 -10.98
C GLY A 251 18.91 -0.93 -10.32
N LEU A 252 17.93 -0.45 -9.54
CA LEU A 252 16.85 -1.26 -8.96
C LEU A 252 15.82 -1.76 -9.99
N GLN A 253 15.79 -1.19 -11.20
CA GLN A 253 14.95 -1.71 -12.28
C GLN A 253 15.73 -2.74 -13.10
N ASN A 254 15.08 -3.85 -13.45
CA ASN A 254 15.61 -4.80 -14.40
C ASN A 254 15.43 -4.31 -15.86
N ASP A 255 15.92 -5.08 -16.83
CA ASP A 255 15.89 -4.71 -18.25
C ASP A 255 14.47 -4.59 -18.84
N ARG A 256 13.44 -5.03 -18.09
CA ARG A 256 12.02 -4.88 -18.46
C ARG A 256 11.38 -3.63 -17.83
N GLY A 257 12.15 -2.82 -17.10
CA GLY A 257 11.67 -1.64 -16.38
C GLY A 257 10.92 -1.95 -15.09
N LEU A 258 10.99 -3.18 -14.58
CA LEU A 258 10.33 -3.58 -13.32
C LEU A 258 11.29 -3.44 -12.15
N PHE A 259 10.80 -2.94 -11.03
CA PHE A 259 11.55 -2.86 -9.77
C PHE A 259 11.77 -4.25 -9.19
N THR A 260 13.04 -4.56 -8.95
CA THR A 260 13.48 -5.74 -8.20
C THR A 260 13.34 -5.49 -6.69
N ASP A 261 13.64 -6.49 -5.85
CA ASP A 261 13.40 -6.35 -4.41
C ASP A 261 14.40 -5.40 -3.74
N GLY A 262 15.69 -5.52 -4.03
CA GLY A 262 16.69 -4.67 -3.38
C GLY A 262 18.13 -5.07 -3.65
N PHE A 263 19.03 -4.47 -2.86
CA PHE A 263 20.46 -4.73 -2.87
C PHE A 263 20.99 -5.07 -1.49
N HIS A 264 21.77 -6.15 -1.41
CA HIS A 264 22.82 -6.27 -0.41
C HIS A 264 24.12 -5.61 -0.90
N ILE A 265 25.10 -5.51 0.00
CA ILE A 265 26.39 -4.86 -0.22
C ILE A 265 27.47 -5.93 -0.04
N SER A 266 28.10 -6.36 -1.14
CA SER A 266 28.98 -7.53 -1.16
C SER A 266 30.20 -7.43 -0.23
N ASP A 267 30.69 -6.20 -0.02
CA ASP A 267 31.90 -5.91 0.74
C ASP A 267 31.62 -5.26 2.11
N TRP A 268 30.40 -5.44 2.64
CA TRP A 268 30.03 -4.92 3.95
C TRP A 268 30.81 -5.59 5.08
N ASP A 269 31.46 -4.78 5.91
CA ASP A 269 32.13 -5.19 7.14
C ASP A 269 31.25 -4.83 8.34
N ASP A 270 30.73 -5.85 9.02
CA ASP A 270 29.84 -5.69 10.17
C ASP A 270 30.55 -5.16 11.42
N ALA A 271 31.83 -5.48 11.61
CA ALA A 271 32.61 -5.04 12.77
C ALA A 271 32.88 -3.54 12.71
N THR A 272 33.13 -3.02 11.51
CA THR A 272 33.38 -1.58 11.29
C THR A 272 32.14 -0.81 10.85
N ARG A 273 31.04 -1.51 10.54
CA ARG A 273 29.81 -0.97 9.92
C ARG A 273 30.13 -0.10 8.70
N SER A 274 30.96 -0.61 7.80
CA SER A 274 31.42 0.12 6.61
C SER A 274 31.55 -0.76 5.38
N SER A 275 31.53 -0.14 4.20
CA SER A 275 31.83 -0.77 2.91
C SER A 275 33.01 -0.05 2.28
N ARG A 276 33.92 -0.79 1.65
CA ARG A 276 35.11 -0.22 1.02
C ARG A 276 34.76 0.52 -0.26
N HIS A 277 33.83 -0.02 -1.05
CA HIS A 277 33.44 0.55 -2.34
C HIS A 277 32.19 1.42 -2.25
N ASN A 278 31.39 1.27 -1.18
CA ASN A 278 30.10 1.94 -1.00
C ASN A 278 29.14 1.71 -2.18
N THR A 279 29.16 0.52 -2.77
CA THR A 279 28.36 0.15 -3.95
C THR A 279 27.21 -0.78 -3.58
N CYS A 280 26.05 -0.58 -4.20
CA CYS A 280 24.95 -1.53 -4.18
C CYS A 280 25.14 -2.49 -5.37
N ASP A 281 25.58 -3.72 -5.10
CA ASP A 281 26.10 -4.63 -6.12
C ASP A 281 25.52 -6.05 -6.07
N GLU A 282 24.89 -6.45 -4.96
CA GLU A 282 24.20 -7.74 -4.85
C GLU A 282 22.68 -7.55 -5.00
N ARG A 283 22.22 -7.41 -6.24
CA ARG A 283 20.79 -7.23 -6.54
C ARG A 283 20.02 -8.54 -6.34
N ASN A 284 18.91 -8.47 -5.62
CA ASN A 284 17.90 -9.51 -5.60
C ASN A 284 16.84 -9.22 -6.66
N ASP A 285 16.80 -10.02 -7.73
CA ASP A 285 15.91 -9.82 -8.88
C ASP A 285 14.45 -10.23 -8.64
N MET A 286 14.08 -10.62 -7.39
CA MET A 286 12.69 -10.92 -7.05
C MET A 286 11.76 -9.77 -7.37
N LEU A 287 10.62 -10.12 -7.96
CA LEU A 287 9.56 -9.18 -8.30
C LEU A 287 8.38 -9.39 -7.37
N TYR A 288 7.83 -8.29 -6.90
CA TYR A 288 6.59 -8.25 -6.15
C TYR A 288 5.72 -7.13 -6.72
N THR A 289 4.40 -7.32 -6.71
CA THR A 289 3.49 -6.37 -7.36
C THR A 289 3.51 -4.99 -6.67
N TYR A 290 3.60 -4.95 -5.34
CA TYR A 290 3.65 -3.69 -4.59
C TYR A 290 4.88 -2.81 -4.90
N ASN A 291 6.04 -3.41 -5.18
CA ASN A 291 7.26 -2.69 -5.62
C ASN A 291 7.07 -1.99 -6.97
N GLN A 292 6.01 -2.30 -7.71
CA GLN A 292 5.67 -1.62 -8.96
C GLN A 292 4.61 -0.53 -8.74
N GLY A 293 3.92 -0.56 -7.60
CA GLY A 293 2.81 0.32 -7.26
C GLY A 293 3.25 1.57 -6.53
N VAL A 294 3.97 1.43 -5.41
CA VAL A 294 4.20 2.53 -4.45
C VAL A 294 4.78 3.78 -5.11
N ILE A 295 5.73 3.59 -6.01
CA ILE A 295 6.37 4.70 -6.73
C ILE A 295 5.39 5.52 -7.58
N LEU A 296 4.26 4.94 -8.03
CA LEU A 296 3.28 5.61 -8.89
C LEU A 296 2.65 6.82 -8.19
N SER A 297 2.21 6.70 -6.93
CA SER A 297 1.70 7.86 -6.19
C SER A 297 2.82 8.88 -5.89
N GLY A 298 4.06 8.41 -5.68
CA GLY A 298 5.24 9.26 -5.52
C GLY A 298 5.52 10.13 -6.75
N VAL A 299 5.57 9.54 -7.95
CA VAL A 299 5.81 10.30 -9.19
C VAL A 299 4.63 11.19 -9.57
N ARG A 300 3.40 10.75 -9.28
CA ARG A 300 2.21 11.60 -9.45
C ARG A 300 2.27 12.84 -8.55
N GLY A 301 2.72 12.68 -7.31
CA GLY A 301 2.93 13.79 -6.39
C GLY A 301 4.09 14.70 -6.83
N LEU A 302 5.20 14.13 -7.31
CA LEU A 302 6.35 14.91 -7.78
C LEU A 302 6.00 15.75 -9.01
N TRP A 303 5.18 15.24 -9.93
CA TRP A 303 4.62 16.06 -11.01
C TRP A 303 3.80 17.24 -10.45
N GLU A 304 2.91 17.02 -9.49
CA GLU A 304 2.09 18.09 -8.92
C GLU A 304 2.92 19.13 -8.16
N ALA A 305 4.01 18.71 -7.53
CA ALA A 305 4.89 19.59 -6.78
C ALA A 305 5.88 20.38 -7.66
N THR A 306 6.15 19.94 -8.90
CA THR A 306 7.25 20.50 -9.72
C THR A 306 6.85 20.89 -11.15
N GLY A 307 5.70 20.43 -11.63
CA GLY A 307 5.26 20.58 -13.02
C GLY A 307 6.04 19.72 -14.02
N ASN A 308 7.01 18.92 -13.57
CA ASN A 308 7.86 18.15 -14.46
C ASN A 308 7.15 16.90 -15.00
N THR A 309 6.87 16.88 -16.30
CA THR A 309 6.12 15.83 -16.97
C THR A 309 6.86 14.50 -17.09
N THR A 310 8.19 14.48 -16.88
CA THR A 310 8.96 13.23 -16.90
C THR A 310 8.50 12.25 -15.84
N TYR A 311 7.95 12.74 -14.71
CA TYR A 311 7.39 11.90 -13.66
C TYR A 311 6.12 11.14 -14.10
N LEU A 312 5.24 11.78 -14.88
CA LEU A 312 4.07 11.10 -15.46
C LEU A 312 4.51 10.05 -16.49
N ASN A 313 5.46 10.41 -17.37
CA ASN A 313 6.00 9.48 -18.36
C ASN A 313 6.65 8.25 -17.71
N PHE A 314 7.36 8.44 -16.60
CA PHE A 314 7.89 7.33 -15.81
C PHE A 314 6.77 6.39 -15.35
N GLY A 315 5.69 6.94 -14.80
CA GLY A 315 4.53 6.16 -14.35
C GLY A 315 3.85 5.38 -15.49
N TYR A 316 3.61 6.02 -16.64
CA TYR A 316 3.02 5.32 -17.80
C TYR A 316 3.89 4.15 -18.29
N ASN A 317 5.21 4.36 -18.38
CA ASN A 317 6.13 3.31 -18.80
C ASN A 317 6.16 2.13 -17.82
N LEU A 318 6.15 2.42 -16.51
CA LEU A 318 6.10 1.38 -15.48
C LEU A 318 4.78 0.60 -15.53
N ILE A 319 3.64 1.27 -15.66
CA ILE A 319 2.34 0.59 -15.79
C ILE A 319 2.31 -0.31 -17.02
N GLY A 320 2.81 0.16 -18.17
CA GLY A 320 2.94 -0.66 -19.37
C GLY A 320 3.84 -1.89 -19.18
N ALA A 321 4.96 -1.74 -18.47
CA ALA A 321 5.84 -2.85 -18.11
C ALA A 321 5.14 -3.88 -17.20
N VAL A 322 4.36 -3.42 -16.21
CA VAL A 322 3.58 -4.28 -15.32
C VAL A 322 2.52 -5.06 -16.09
N ILE A 323 1.73 -4.39 -16.94
CA ILE A 323 0.70 -5.04 -17.76
C ILE A 323 1.33 -6.15 -18.62
N ASN A 324 2.47 -5.87 -19.27
CA ASN A 324 3.19 -6.89 -20.03
C ASN A 324 3.72 -8.04 -19.14
N ALA A 325 4.17 -7.74 -17.92
CA ALA A 325 4.65 -8.73 -16.95
C ALA A 325 3.55 -9.58 -16.31
N THR A 326 2.27 -9.22 -16.50
CA THR A 326 1.13 -10.12 -16.21
C THR A 326 0.84 -11.10 -17.35
N GLY A 327 1.55 -11.01 -18.47
CA GLY A 327 1.31 -11.85 -19.66
C GLY A 327 0.11 -11.40 -20.50
N TYR A 328 -0.39 -10.17 -20.32
CA TYR A 328 -1.57 -9.65 -21.02
C TYR A 328 -1.48 -9.74 -22.55
N ASN A 329 -0.29 -9.49 -23.10
CA ASN A 329 -0.02 -9.55 -24.55
C ASN A 329 0.72 -10.84 -24.96
N HIS A 330 0.88 -11.81 -24.06
CA HIS A 330 1.66 -13.02 -24.33
C HIS A 330 0.79 -14.07 -25.05
N PRO A 331 1.29 -14.72 -26.12
CA PRO A 331 0.49 -15.67 -26.90
C PRO A 331 0.15 -16.97 -26.13
N ASN A 332 0.99 -17.34 -25.15
CA ASN A 332 0.68 -18.43 -24.23
C ASN A 332 0.07 -17.84 -22.94
N PRO A 333 -1.24 -18.06 -22.68
CA PRO A 333 -1.93 -17.52 -21.50
C PRO A 333 -1.43 -18.13 -20.18
N ASP A 334 -0.81 -19.31 -20.21
CA ASP A 334 -0.30 -20.00 -19.01
C ASP A 334 1.14 -19.62 -18.66
N ALA A 335 1.81 -18.83 -19.51
CA ALA A 335 3.19 -18.43 -19.29
C ALA A 335 3.27 -17.42 -18.13
N ASN A 336 4.04 -17.78 -17.09
CA ASN A 336 4.37 -16.83 -16.02
C ASN A 336 5.34 -15.79 -16.54
N MET A 337 4.91 -14.53 -16.55
CA MET A 337 5.73 -13.40 -17.02
C MET A 337 6.39 -12.62 -15.87
N GLY A 338 6.31 -13.14 -14.64
CA GLY A 338 6.97 -12.62 -13.45
C GLY A 338 6.05 -11.87 -12.49
N LEU A 339 4.95 -11.31 -12.98
CA LEU A 339 3.91 -10.66 -12.15
C LEU A 339 2.50 -11.20 -12.48
N GLY A 340 2.40 -12.34 -13.17
CA GLY A 340 1.12 -12.89 -13.58
C GLY A 340 1.17 -13.80 -14.80
N ARG A 341 -0.01 -14.33 -15.13
CA ARG A 341 -0.29 -15.16 -16.31
C ARG A 341 -1.56 -14.65 -16.98
N GLY A 342 -1.62 -14.70 -18.31
CA GLY A 342 -2.83 -14.40 -19.08
C GLY A 342 -3.44 -13.02 -18.85
N GLY A 343 -2.66 -12.06 -18.35
CA GLY A 343 -3.14 -10.72 -18.01
C GLY A 343 -3.62 -10.55 -16.56
N ILE A 344 -3.64 -11.62 -15.77
CA ILE A 344 -4.06 -11.58 -14.36
C ILE A 344 -2.84 -11.46 -13.47
N MET A 345 -2.86 -10.47 -12.59
CA MET A 345 -1.78 -10.19 -11.65
C MET A 345 -1.69 -11.28 -10.58
N GLU A 346 -0.48 -11.79 -10.35
CA GLU A 346 -0.17 -12.82 -9.36
C GLU A 346 1.12 -12.48 -8.62
N GLU A 347 1.18 -12.85 -7.34
CA GLU A 347 2.44 -13.05 -6.64
C GLU A 347 3.02 -14.41 -7.02
N PHE A 348 4.34 -14.55 -6.94
CA PHE A 348 4.99 -15.82 -7.26
C PHE A 348 4.46 -16.99 -6.42
N CYS A 349 4.22 -16.74 -5.13
CA CYS A 349 3.68 -17.68 -4.15
C CYS A 349 2.17 -17.97 -4.33
N ASP A 350 1.46 -17.24 -5.20
CA ASP A 350 0.02 -17.39 -5.35
C ASP A 350 -0.33 -18.74 -5.96
N ALA A 351 0.58 -19.38 -6.72
CA ALA A 351 0.31 -20.61 -7.46
C ALA A 351 0.39 -21.89 -6.63
N ASP A 352 1.26 -21.94 -5.62
CA ASP A 352 1.35 -23.07 -4.68
C ASP A 352 0.61 -22.80 -3.35
N GLY A 353 0.25 -21.54 -3.08
CA GLY A 353 -0.49 -21.13 -1.88
C GLY A 353 0.42 -20.97 -0.66
N SER A 354 1.71 -20.76 -0.90
CA SER A 354 2.73 -20.55 0.13
C SER A 354 2.84 -19.09 0.61
N CYS A 355 2.06 -18.17 0.02
CA CYS A 355 2.14 -16.75 0.35
C CYS A 355 2.03 -16.46 1.85
N SER A 356 2.96 -15.64 2.33
CA SER A 356 2.95 -15.12 3.69
C SER A 356 1.82 -14.11 3.89
N GLN A 357 1.65 -13.66 5.13
CA GLN A 357 0.71 -12.57 5.43
C GLN A 357 0.98 -11.32 4.61
N ASP A 358 2.27 -11.01 4.41
CA ASP A 358 2.69 -9.81 3.70
C ASP A 358 2.26 -9.88 2.24
N ALA A 359 2.57 -10.99 1.57
CA ALA A 359 2.32 -11.16 0.15
C ALA A 359 0.84 -11.10 -0.22
N GLN A 360 -0.06 -11.46 0.70
CA GLN A 360 -1.51 -11.31 0.47
C GLN A 360 -1.96 -9.85 0.29
N SER A 361 -1.18 -8.87 0.78
CA SER A 361 -1.50 -7.44 0.63
C SER A 361 -0.97 -6.82 -0.66
N PHE A 362 0.04 -7.43 -1.30
CA PHE A 362 0.88 -6.75 -2.29
C PHE A 362 0.11 -6.29 -3.52
N LYS A 363 -0.77 -7.14 -4.06
CA LYS A 363 -1.62 -6.77 -5.21
C LYS A 363 -2.52 -5.57 -4.89
N GLY A 364 -3.10 -5.53 -3.68
CA GLY A 364 -3.93 -4.43 -3.21
C GLY A 364 -3.19 -3.09 -3.19
N LEU A 365 -1.97 -3.10 -2.68
CA LEU A 365 -1.08 -1.94 -2.68
C LEU A 365 -0.83 -1.44 -4.09
N PHE A 366 -0.57 -2.33 -5.06
CA PHE A 366 -0.41 -1.93 -6.45
C PHE A 366 -1.63 -1.15 -6.96
N PHE A 367 -2.84 -1.70 -6.82
CA PHE A 367 -4.05 -1.05 -7.35
C PHE A 367 -4.40 0.25 -6.62
N HIS A 368 -4.11 0.35 -5.31
CA HIS A 368 -4.27 1.62 -4.59
C HIS A 368 -3.38 2.72 -5.19
N HIS A 369 -2.09 2.44 -5.40
CA HIS A 369 -1.18 3.44 -5.96
C HIS A 369 -1.42 3.72 -7.45
N LEU A 370 -1.94 2.74 -8.20
CA LEU A 370 -2.44 2.97 -9.57
C LEU A 370 -3.62 3.94 -9.57
N ASN A 371 -4.58 3.76 -8.65
CA ASN A 371 -5.72 4.67 -8.48
C ASN A 371 -5.26 6.11 -8.15
N GLU A 372 -4.28 6.24 -7.25
CA GLU A 372 -3.68 7.53 -6.91
C GLU A 372 -2.99 8.19 -8.11
N PHE A 373 -2.24 7.41 -8.91
CA PHE A 373 -1.59 7.92 -10.11
C PHE A 373 -2.59 8.37 -11.17
N CYS A 374 -3.65 7.60 -11.38
CA CYS A 374 -4.70 7.87 -12.37
C CYS A 374 -5.81 8.81 -11.91
N SER A 375 -5.69 9.38 -10.71
CA SER A 375 -6.62 10.42 -10.26
C SER A 375 -6.50 11.65 -11.16
N PRO A 376 -7.63 12.30 -11.52
CA PRO A 376 -7.63 13.46 -12.42
C PRO A 376 -6.57 14.50 -12.07
N LEU A 377 -5.87 15.01 -13.08
CA LEU A 377 -4.91 16.08 -12.87
C LEU A 377 -5.65 17.36 -12.47
N PRO A 378 -5.21 18.08 -11.42
CA PRO A 378 -5.83 19.33 -11.05
C PRO A 378 -5.68 20.35 -12.17
N LEU A 379 -6.76 21.05 -12.52
CA LEU A 379 -6.77 22.17 -13.48
C LEU A 379 -6.49 23.52 -12.80
N ASN A 380 -6.40 23.53 -11.47
CA ASN A 380 -6.04 24.68 -10.66
C ASN A 380 -5.02 24.25 -9.60
N PRO A 381 -4.06 25.10 -9.22
CA PRO A 381 -3.06 24.73 -8.22
C PRO A 381 -3.77 24.43 -6.88
N ARG A 382 -3.41 23.30 -6.25
CA ARG A 382 -3.90 22.93 -4.91
C ARG A 382 -3.53 23.99 -3.87
N VAL A 383 -2.29 24.44 -3.95
CA VAL A 383 -1.71 25.53 -3.16
C VAL A 383 -1.14 26.56 -4.15
N PRO A 384 -1.70 27.79 -4.19
CA PRO A 384 -1.19 28.87 -5.03
C PRO A 384 0.31 29.08 -4.85
N ASP A 385 1.02 29.31 -5.96
CA ASP A 385 2.48 29.54 -6.03
C ASP A 385 3.39 28.42 -5.50
N LYS A 386 2.82 27.27 -5.08
CA LYS A 386 3.57 26.13 -4.53
C LYS A 386 3.36 24.83 -5.29
N THR A 387 2.19 24.65 -5.89
CA THR A 387 1.84 23.44 -6.66
C THR A 387 1.51 23.78 -8.10
N PHE A 388 1.70 22.82 -8.97
CA PHE A 388 1.43 22.91 -10.40
C PHE A 388 0.10 22.24 -10.73
N TYR A 389 -0.42 22.60 -11.88
CA TYR A 389 -1.68 22.11 -12.42
C TYR A 389 -1.50 21.79 -13.90
N ALA A 390 -2.36 20.92 -14.43
CA ALA A 390 -2.33 20.53 -15.83
C ALA A 390 -3.01 21.59 -16.70
N SER A 391 -2.57 21.71 -17.96
CA SER A 391 -3.42 22.26 -19.01
C SER A 391 -4.56 21.28 -19.31
N ASP A 392 -5.65 21.77 -19.89
CA ASP A 392 -6.77 20.92 -20.32
C ASP A 392 -6.31 19.76 -21.22
N GLU A 393 -5.39 20.03 -22.15
CA GLU A 393 -4.80 19.02 -23.03
C GLU A 393 -4.02 17.95 -22.23
N GLN A 394 -3.20 18.36 -21.28
CA GLN A 394 -2.44 17.41 -20.46
C GLN A 394 -3.35 16.55 -19.58
N ALA A 395 -4.41 17.15 -19.02
CA ALA A 395 -5.40 16.44 -18.22
C ALA A 395 -6.15 15.39 -19.07
N GLN A 396 -6.58 15.75 -20.28
CA GLN A 396 -7.23 14.83 -21.22
C GLN A 396 -6.31 13.70 -21.67
N ILE A 397 -5.03 13.99 -21.94
CA ILE A 397 -4.04 12.95 -22.29
C ILE A 397 -3.85 11.99 -21.10
N HIS A 398 -3.72 12.51 -19.89
CA HIS A 398 -3.56 11.68 -18.70
C HIS A 398 -4.77 10.78 -18.47
N GLU A 399 -5.97 11.34 -18.58
CA GLU A 399 -7.22 10.59 -18.49
C GLU A 399 -7.29 9.48 -19.56
N ALA A 400 -7.03 9.81 -20.83
CA ALA A 400 -7.05 8.84 -21.92
C ALA A 400 -6.02 7.69 -21.72
N MET A 401 -4.83 8.02 -21.22
CA MET A 401 -3.82 7.01 -20.89
C MET A 401 -4.29 6.06 -19.78
N CYS A 402 -4.87 6.61 -18.71
CA CYS A 402 -5.38 5.83 -17.59
C CYS A 402 -6.61 4.98 -17.96
N MET A 403 -7.50 5.53 -18.77
CA MET A 403 -8.62 4.78 -19.34
C MET A 403 -8.16 3.64 -20.24
N GLY A 404 -7.02 3.78 -20.91
CA GLY A 404 -6.41 2.71 -21.71
C GLY A 404 -6.09 1.44 -20.92
N TYR A 405 -6.04 1.51 -19.58
CA TYR A 405 -5.81 0.36 -18.72
C TYR A 405 -7.10 -0.39 -18.32
N LEU A 406 -8.29 0.12 -18.67
CA LEU A 406 -9.57 -0.40 -18.16
C LEU A 406 -9.85 -1.85 -18.56
N ASP A 407 -9.45 -2.30 -19.75
CA ASP A 407 -9.66 -3.69 -20.17
C ASP A 407 -8.85 -4.66 -19.30
N TRP A 408 -7.58 -4.33 -19.04
CA TRP A 408 -6.71 -5.10 -18.14
C TRP A 408 -7.20 -5.06 -16.69
N LEU A 409 -7.61 -3.87 -16.22
CA LEU A 409 -8.13 -3.68 -14.86
C LEU A 409 -9.44 -4.44 -14.64
N SER A 410 -10.33 -4.44 -15.65
CA SER A 410 -11.60 -5.18 -15.64
C SER A 410 -11.37 -6.69 -15.62
N ALA A 411 -10.37 -7.18 -16.36
CA ALA A 411 -10.00 -8.60 -16.33
C ALA A 411 -9.53 -9.02 -14.92
N ASN A 412 -8.67 -8.23 -14.28
CA ASN A 412 -8.22 -8.48 -12.91
C ASN A 412 -9.38 -8.41 -11.91
N ALA A 413 -10.27 -7.43 -12.03
CA ALA A 413 -11.44 -7.30 -11.17
C ALA A 413 -12.40 -8.50 -11.33
N ALA A 414 -12.64 -8.95 -12.55
CA ALA A 414 -13.45 -10.13 -12.82
C ALA A 414 -12.81 -11.40 -12.23
N ALA A 415 -11.49 -11.55 -12.35
CA ALA A 415 -10.75 -12.67 -11.78
C ALA A 415 -10.80 -12.67 -10.24
N ALA A 416 -10.53 -11.53 -9.60
CA ALA A 416 -10.67 -11.37 -8.16
C ALA A 416 -12.11 -11.66 -7.71
N TYR A 417 -13.12 -11.13 -8.40
CA TYR A 417 -14.53 -11.39 -8.08
C TYR A 417 -14.91 -12.86 -8.21
N ALA A 418 -14.38 -13.57 -9.21
CA ALA A 418 -14.62 -14.99 -9.42
C ALA A 418 -14.14 -15.87 -8.25
N THR A 419 -13.14 -15.40 -7.49
CA THR A 419 -12.66 -16.09 -6.30
C THR A 419 -13.61 -15.98 -5.10
N ALA A 420 -14.69 -15.20 -5.14
CA ALA A 420 -15.56 -15.04 -3.97
C ALA A 420 -16.23 -16.37 -3.56
N ASN A 421 -16.09 -16.75 -2.28
CA ASN A 421 -16.77 -17.92 -1.72
C ASN A 421 -18.26 -17.64 -1.46
N THR A 422 -18.98 -18.60 -0.89
CA THR A 422 -20.42 -18.44 -0.55
C THR A 422 -20.71 -17.38 0.50
N SER A 423 -19.73 -17.02 1.33
CA SER A 423 -19.82 -15.95 2.33
C SER A 423 -19.52 -14.57 1.72
N GLY A 424 -18.96 -14.51 0.51
CA GLY A 424 -18.53 -13.30 -0.16
C GLY A 424 -17.07 -12.91 0.10
N ASP A 425 -16.28 -13.78 0.74
CA ASP A 425 -14.86 -13.51 1.00
C ASP A 425 -14.07 -13.73 -0.29
N PHE A 426 -13.19 -12.80 -0.66
CA PHE A 426 -12.31 -12.87 -1.82
C PHE A 426 -11.01 -13.64 -1.54
N GLY A 427 -10.53 -14.34 -2.56
CA GLY A 427 -9.31 -15.15 -2.52
C GLY A 427 -8.09 -14.41 -3.03
N GLY A 428 -6.90 -14.92 -2.71
CA GLY A 428 -5.61 -14.35 -3.08
C GLY A 428 -5.13 -14.74 -4.48
N TRP A 429 -5.49 -15.92 -5.00
CA TRP A 429 -5.02 -16.41 -6.31
C TRP A 429 -6.07 -16.17 -7.40
N TRP A 430 -5.92 -15.05 -8.11
CA TRP A 430 -6.86 -14.62 -9.14
C TRP A 430 -6.64 -15.33 -10.49
N GLY A 431 -5.39 -15.67 -10.82
CA GLY A 431 -5.00 -16.28 -12.10
C GLY A 431 -5.15 -17.81 -12.17
N GLN A 432 -6.04 -18.41 -11.38
CA GLN A 432 -6.25 -19.87 -11.41
C GLN A 432 -6.67 -20.33 -12.83
N PRO A 433 -6.00 -21.32 -13.44
CA PRO A 433 -6.41 -21.88 -14.72
C PRO A 433 -7.80 -22.52 -14.67
N ALA A 434 -8.59 -22.35 -15.74
CA ALA A 434 -9.94 -22.90 -15.83
C ALA A 434 -9.94 -24.44 -15.72
N GLY A 435 -10.60 -24.97 -14.68
CA GLY A 435 -10.74 -26.41 -14.43
C GLY A 435 -9.57 -27.08 -13.69
N GLY A 436 -8.59 -26.32 -13.18
CA GLY A 436 -7.44 -26.86 -12.46
C GLY A 436 -7.72 -27.16 -10.99
N ALA A 437 -7.64 -28.43 -10.61
CA ALA A 437 -7.19 -28.82 -9.27
C ALA A 437 -5.80 -28.21 -9.00
N ASN A 438 -5.38 -28.17 -7.72
CA ASN A 438 -4.04 -27.74 -7.28
C ASN A 438 -2.98 -28.13 -8.32
N PRO A 439 -2.09 -27.22 -8.77
CA PRO A 439 -0.95 -27.59 -9.58
C PRO A 439 0.00 -28.41 -8.70
N VAL A 440 -0.32 -29.68 -8.51
CA VAL A 440 0.61 -30.67 -7.99
C VAL A 440 1.59 -30.97 -9.11
N GLY A 441 2.75 -30.33 -9.09
CA GLY A 441 3.93 -30.81 -9.83
C GLY A 441 4.13 -30.28 -11.25
N GLY A 442 3.80 -29.02 -11.54
CA GLY A 442 4.25 -28.34 -12.76
C GLY A 442 5.55 -27.57 -12.51
N ASN A 443 6.67 -28.14 -12.94
CA ASN A 443 8.04 -27.67 -12.72
C ASN A 443 8.38 -26.37 -13.48
N THR A 444 7.87 -25.21 -13.04
CA THR A 444 8.25 -23.87 -13.57
C THR A 444 8.48 -22.81 -12.49
N ASN A 445 8.49 -23.20 -11.21
CA ASN A 445 8.41 -22.28 -10.07
C ASN A 445 9.74 -22.11 -9.32
N ASP A 446 10.87 -22.19 -10.01
CA ASP A 446 12.10 -21.63 -9.46
C ASP A 446 12.21 -20.19 -9.97
N PRO A 447 12.24 -19.19 -9.07
CA PRO A 447 12.59 -17.85 -9.50
C PRO A 447 14.03 -17.90 -10.06
N PRO A 448 14.43 -17.03 -10.99
CA PRO A 448 15.78 -17.02 -11.57
C PRO A 448 16.87 -17.17 -10.49
N ASN A 449 18.03 -17.75 -10.81
CA ASN A 449 19.09 -18.04 -9.81
C ASN A 449 19.56 -16.82 -8.96
N SER A 450 19.28 -15.58 -9.38
CA SER A 450 19.54 -14.33 -8.65
C SER A 450 18.40 -13.86 -7.73
N CYS A 451 17.33 -14.64 -7.63
CA CYS A 451 16.12 -14.27 -6.92
C CYS A 451 15.99 -15.04 -5.60
N VAL A 452 15.84 -14.32 -4.50
CA VAL A 452 15.56 -14.89 -3.18
C VAL A 452 14.25 -14.32 -2.65
N ASP A 453 13.23 -15.15 -2.49
CA ASP A 453 11.93 -14.73 -1.97
C ASP A 453 11.98 -14.52 -0.44
N TYR A 454 12.51 -13.36 -0.03
CA TYR A 454 12.60 -12.99 1.38
C TYR A 454 11.24 -12.80 2.05
N ARG A 455 10.15 -12.60 1.28
CA ARG A 455 8.82 -12.31 1.85
C ARG A 455 8.02 -13.57 2.14
N ASN A 456 8.29 -14.67 1.44
CA ASN A 456 7.58 -15.94 1.60
C ASN A 456 8.49 -17.08 2.10
N ASN A 457 9.81 -16.96 2.00
CA ASN A 457 10.75 -17.96 2.51
C ASN A 457 11.41 -17.48 3.83
N ARG A 458 10.91 -17.99 4.95
CA ARG A 458 11.46 -17.70 6.28
C ARG A 458 12.93 -18.11 6.43
N ASP A 459 13.34 -19.24 5.85
CA ASP A 459 14.71 -19.72 5.96
C ASP A 459 15.68 -18.80 5.23
N ALA A 460 15.24 -18.16 4.15
CA ALA A 460 16.02 -17.12 3.46
C ALA A 460 16.28 -15.90 4.33
N LEU A 461 15.33 -15.49 5.19
CA LEU A 461 15.57 -14.40 6.16
C LEU A 461 16.57 -14.80 7.26
N LEU A 462 16.58 -16.08 7.66
CA LEU A 462 17.46 -16.59 8.73
C LEU A 462 18.88 -16.94 8.23
N THR A 463 19.04 -17.29 6.95
CA THR A 463 20.30 -17.82 6.39
C THR A 463 20.87 -16.99 5.24
N GLY A 464 20.05 -16.14 4.62
CA GLY A 464 20.29 -15.43 3.36
C GLY A 464 20.87 -14.03 3.50
N GLY A 465 21.72 -13.79 4.51
CA GLY A 465 22.54 -12.57 4.57
C GLY A 465 21.97 -11.41 5.37
N PHE A 466 20.84 -11.56 6.06
CA PHE A 466 20.35 -10.56 7.02
C PHE A 466 20.97 -10.69 8.42
N MET A 467 21.43 -11.91 8.74
CA MET A 467 22.21 -12.23 9.94
C MET A 467 23.32 -13.20 9.54
N ARG A 468 24.60 -12.91 9.82
CA ARG A 468 25.63 -13.98 9.77
C ARG A 468 26.55 -14.01 11.00
N SER A 469 26.28 -15.06 11.79
CA SER A 469 27.10 -15.83 12.72
C SER A 469 27.70 -15.13 13.96
N SER A 470 27.08 -15.40 15.11
CA SER A 470 27.83 -16.14 16.14
C SER A 470 27.25 -17.55 16.28
N SER A 471 28.15 -18.53 16.31
CA SER A 471 27.87 -19.96 16.43
C SER A 471 27.04 -20.31 17.67
N SER A 472 25.89 -20.97 17.50
CA SER A 472 25.54 -22.25 18.16
C SER A 472 24.05 -22.57 17.98
N SER A 473 23.81 -23.84 17.64
CA SER A 473 22.53 -24.55 17.64
C SER A 473 21.60 -24.19 18.79
N LEU A 474 20.29 -24.04 18.53
CA LEU A 474 19.20 -24.49 19.43
C LEU A 474 17.86 -24.49 18.67
N SER A 475 17.44 -25.69 18.26
CA SER A 475 16.10 -26.02 17.79
C SER A 475 15.06 -25.84 18.89
N HIS A 476 13.99 -25.07 18.66
CA HIS A 476 12.80 -25.08 19.50
C HIS A 476 11.52 -25.14 18.66
N SER A 477 10.72 -26.17 18.89
CA SER A 477 9.43 -26.44 18.25
C SER A 477 8.36 -25.46 18.71
N VAL A 478 7.49 -25.01 17.80
CA VAL A 478 6.31 -24.20 18.13
C VAL A 478 5.06 -25.06 17.97
N SER A 479 4.26 -25.14 19.05
CA SER A 479 3.00 -25.87 19.13
C SER A 479 1.85 -25.09 18.48
N ASN A 480 1.01 -25.80 17.72
CA ASN A 480 -0.20 -25.30 17.07
C ASN A 480 -1.31 -24.99 18.09
N HIS A 481 -1.94 -23.82 17.97
CA HIS A 481 -3.25 -23.54 18.59
C HIS A 481 -4.28 -23.18 17.53
N THR A 482 -5.26 -24.07 17.38
CA THR A 482 -6.48 -23.95 16.57
C THR A 482 -7.58 -23.25 17.36
N THR A 483 -8.28 -22.29 16.76
CA THR A 483 -9.59 -21.81 17.27
C THR A 483 -10.61 -21.69 16.13
N GLN A 484 -11.84 -22.13 16.44
CA GLN A 484 -12.96 -22.44 15.54
C GLN A 484 -13.78 -21.19 15.16
N PRO A 485 -14.45 -21.16 13.99
CA PRO A 485 -15.22 -20.02 13.50
C PRO A 485 -16.68 -19.97 14.02
N GLN A 486 -17.23 -18.75 14.10
CA GLN A 486 -18.65 -18.45 14.38
C GLN A 486 -19.29 -17.70 13.18
N PRO A 487 -20.61 -17.81 12.94
CA PRO A 487 -21.22 -17.52 11.63
C PRO A 487 -21.76 -16.08 11.46
N LEU A 488 -21.75 -15.57 10.22
CA LEU A 488 -22.27 -14.26 9.81
C LEU A 488 -23.54 -14.37 8.94
N LEU A 489 -24.40 -13.33 9.03
CA LEU A 489 -25.64 -13.08 8.27
C LEU A 489 -25.47 -11.86 7.31
N PRO A 490 -26.34 -11.64 6.30
CA PRO A 490 -25.87 -11.51 4.91
C PRO A 490 -26.25 -10.22 4.14
N ARG A 491 -25.63 -10.12 2.94
CA ARG A 491 -26.03 -9.46 1.67
C ARG A 491 -25.52 -8.03 1.36
N LEU A 492 -24.58 -8.00 0.41
CA LEU A 492 -24.48 -7.00 -0.66
C LEU A 492 -24.94 -7.66 -1.97
N LEU A 493 -25.93 -7.08 -2.65
CA LEU A 493 -26.40 -7.46 -3.99
C LEU A 493 -25.91 -6.43 -5.00
N GLY A 494 -25.34 -6.84 -6.14
CA GLY A 494 -25.06 -5.89 -7.22
C GLY A 494 -24.19 -6.34 -8.40
N MET A 495 -23.39 -7.42 -8.30
CA MET A 495 -22.60 -7.91 -9.44
C MET A 495 -23.01 -9.36 -9.75
N LYS A 496 -23.22 -9.68 -11.04
CA LYS A 496 -23.51 -11.05 -11.47
C LYS A 496 -22.19 -11.82 -11.55
N LYS A 497 -22.14 -13.00 -10.94
CA LYS A 497 -21.07 -13.99 -11.14
C LYS A 497 -20.95 -14.27 -12.64
N VAL A 498 -19.85 -13.81 -13.25
CA VAL A 498 -19.52 -14.18 -14.62
C VAL A 498 -19.16 -15.66 -14.61
N ASN A 499 -19.75 -16.43 -15.53
CA ASN A 499 -19.47 -17.86 -15.65
C ASN A 499 -18.02 -18.02 -16.16
N PRO A 500 -17.12 -18.74 -15.45
CA PRO A 500 -15.73 -18.93 -15.88
C PRO A 500 -15.60 -19.50 -17.30
N SER A 501 -16.63 -20.18 -17.81
CA SER A 501 -16.71 -20.68 -19.17
C SER A 501 -16.84 -19.60 -20.26
N ALA A 502 -16.93 -18.31 -19.91
CA ALA A 502 -16.87 -17.21 -20.88
C ALA A 502 -15.47 -17.02 -21.48
N PHE A 503 -14.43 -17.63 -20.89
CA PHE A 503 -13.08 -17.72 -21.44
C PHE A 503 -12.87 -19.14 -21.99
N ASN A 504 -13.09 -19.31 -23.30
CA ASN A 504 -12.92 -20.60 -23.98
C ASN A 504 -11.42 -20.99 -24.02
N PHE A 505 -10.98 -21.79 -23.05
CA PHE A 505 -9.75 -22.58 -23.16
C PHE A 505 -10.12 -24.04 -23.43
N ALA A 506 -9.61 -24.58 -24.54
CA ALA A 506 -9.89 -25.94 -24.98
C ALA A 506 -9.25 -26.96 -24.01
N ALA A 507 -10.08 -27.66 -23.23
CA ALA A 507 -9.65 -28.68 -22.30
C ALA A 507 -9.27 -30.00 -23.02
N GLN A 508 -8.08 -30.54 -22.74
CA GLN A 508 -7.76 -31.95 -22.93
C GLN A 508 -7.66 -32.64 -21.56
N SER A 509 -8.23 -33.84 -21.47
CA SER A 509 -8.55 -34.61 -20.25
C SER A 509 -7.34 -34.96 -19.37
N PRO A 510 -7.44 -34.90 -18.02
CA PRO A 510 -6.37 -35.37 -17.13
C PRO A 510 -6.56 -36.82 -16.65
N GLN A 511 -5.43 -37.53 -16.54
CA GLN A 511 -5.29 -38.78 -15.76
C GLN A 511 -5.33 -38.47 -14.26
N LYS A 512 -5.94 -39.38 -13.48
CA LYS A 512 -6.14 -39.28 -12.02
C LYS A 512 -4.84 -39.49 -11.21
N PRO A 513 -4.53 -38.64 -10.21
CA PRO A 513 -3.60 -38.96 -9.14
C PRO A 513 -4.31 -39.41 -7.84
N ASN A 514 -3.59 -40.15 -7.01
CA ASN A 514 -4.04 -40.89 -5.82
C ASN A 514 -4.36 -40.03 -4.58
N GLU A 515 -5.25 -40.57 -3.76
CA GLU A 515 -5.75 -40.07 -2.46
C GLU A 515 -4.65 -39.93 -1.40
N LYS A 516 -4.45 -38.71 -0.87
CA LYS A 516 -4.23 -38.46 0.58
C LYS A 516 -4.20 -36.99 1.02
N ASP A 517 -4.29 -36.03 0.12
CA ASP A 517 -4.66 -34.65 0.47
C ASP A 517 -6.13 -34.43 0.09
N VAL A 518 -6.95 -34.02 1.06
CA VAL A 518 -8.29 -33.53 0.78
C VAL A 518 -8.10 -32.24 -0.02
N TYR A 519 -8.20 -32.33 -1.35
CA TYR A 519 -8.19 -31.17 -2.23
C TYR A 519 -9.23 -30.17 -1.69
N ALA A 520 -8.78 -29.00 -1.25
CA ALA A 520 -9.70 -27.88 -1.02
C ALA A 520 -10.53 -27.73 -2.30
N ALA A 521 -11.86 -27.76 -2.17
CA ALA A 521 -12.76 -27.69 -3.32
C ALA A 521 -12.55 -26.38 -4.11
N ASP A 522 -12.09 -25.34 -3.42
CA ASP A 522 -11.61 -24.08 -3.96
C ASP A 522 -10.12 -23.90 -3.60
N VAL A 523 -9.27 -23.64 -4.60
CA VAL A 523 -7.83 -23.44 -4.40
C VAL A 523 -7.51 -22.21 -3.55
N ASN A 524 -8.44 -21.26 -3.43
CA ASN A 524 -8.28 -20.10 -2.56
C ASN A 524 -8.52 -20.42 -1.07
N ASP A 525 -8.97 -21.64 -0.73
CA ASP A 525 -9.08 -22.07 0.67
C ASP A 525 -7.79 -22.71 1.19
N ARG A 526 -6.74 -22.85 0.35
CA ARG A 526 -5.44 -23.38 0.76
C ARG A 526 -4.59 -22.33 1.47
N GLY A 527 -3.73 -22.77 2.38
CA GLY A 527 -2.79 -21.89 3.07
C GLY A 527 -3.49 -20.67 3.69
N ARG A 528 -3.01 -19.47 3.35
CA ARG A 528 -3.62 -18.18 3.73
C ARG A 528 -4.40 -17.55 2.56
N GLY A 529 -5.12 -18.34 1.78
CA GLY A 529 -5.73 -17.87 0.53
C GLY A 529 -6.96 -16.95 0.70
N ARG A 530 -7.55 -16.84 1.90
CA ARG A 530 -8.59 -15.85 2.24
C ARG A 530 -8.27 -15.18 3.56
N THR A 531 -7.94 -13.90 3.52
CA THR A 531 -7.57 -13.14 4.70
C THR A 531 -8.13 -11.72 4.63
N VAL A 532 -7.92 -10.92 5.68
CA VAL A 532 -8.28 -9.49 5.66
C VAL A 532 -7.48 -8.74 4.60
N GLU A 533 -6.24 -9.13 4.34
CA GLU A 533 -5.39 -8.59 3.30
C GLU A 533 -5.96 -8.86 1.90
N THR A 534 -6.48 -10.06 1.63
CA THR A 534 -7.12 -10.36 0.33
C THR A 534 -8.41 -9.58 0.13
N GLN A 535 -9.20 -9.34 1.20
CA GLN A 535 -10.37 -8.48 1.14
C GLN A 535 -9.99 -7.02 0.85
N ALA A 536 -8.95 -6.53 1.52
CA ALA A 536 -8.45 -5.18 1.33
C ALA A 536 -7.88 -4.99 -0.08
N GLY A 537 -7.21 -6.00 -0.63
CA GLY A 537 -6.74 -5.99 -2.01
C GLY A 537 -7.85 -5.98 -3.04
N ALA A 538 -8.93 -6.75 -2.82
CA ALA A 538 -10.12 -6.69 -3.66
C ALA A 538 -10.79 -5.29 -3.60
N LEU A 539 -10.89 -4.69 -2.41
CA LEU A 539 -11.39 -3.32 -2.25
C LEU A 539 -10.55 -2.31 -3.05
N ALA A 540 -9.22 -2.36 -2.94
CA ALA A 540 -8.34 -1.45 -3.67
C ALA A 540 -8.49 -1.59 -5.19
N LEU A 541 -8.60 -2.83 -5.69
CA LEU A 541 -8.83 -3.12 -7.11
C LEU A 541 -10.17 -2.60 -7.61
N PHE A 542 -11.27 -2.87 -6.89
CA PHE A 542 -12.60 -2.38 -7.28
C PHE A 542 -12.69 -0.86 -7.18
N ASN A 543 -12.02 -0.27 -6.19
CA ASN A 543 -11.92 1.18 -6.07
C ASN A 543 -11.20 1.79 -7.27
N ALA A 544 -10.06 1.22 -7.68
CA ALA A 544 -9.32 1.65 -8.86
C ALA A 544 -10.18 1.52 -10.14
N LEU A 545 -10.86 0.39 -10.32
CA LEU A 545 -11.74 0.16 -11.47
C LEU A 545 -12.86 1.20 -11.53
N PHE A 546 -13.53 1.44 -10.40
CA PHE A 546 -14.62 2.40 -10.34
C PHE A 546 -14.14 3.82 -10.60
N SER A 547 -13.08 4.28 -9.93
CA SER A 547 -12.56 5.64 -10.06
C SER A 547 -12.05 5.94 -11.47
N ILE A 548 -11.26 5.04 -12.04
CA ILE A 548 -10.69 5.22 -13.39
C ILE A 548 -11.79 5.12 -14.45
N GLY A 549 -12.77 4.22 -14.26
CA GLY A 549 -13.88 4.04 -15.19
C GLY A 549 -14.93 5.15 -15.13
N SER A 550 -15.10 5.78 -13.96
CA SER A 550 -16.12 6.83 -13.74
C SER A 550 -15.68 8.23 -14.19
N GLY A 551 -14.46 8.40 -14.72
CA GLY A 551 -14.02 9.65 -15.36
C GLY A 551 -15.01 10.19 -16.42
N HIS A 552 -15.81 9.29 -17.01
CA HIS A 552 -16.92 9.63 -17.90
C HIS A 552 -18.10 10.42 -17.29
N ILE A 553 -18.23 10.50 -15.96
CA ILE A 553 -19.44 11.05 -15.32
C ILE A 553 -19.26 12.52 -14.86
N VAL A 554 -18.03 13.03 -14.78
CA VAL A 554 -17.75 14.34 -14.13
C VAL A 554 -17.82 15.53 -15.10
N GLU A 555 -17.85 15.33 -16.41
CA GLU A 555 -18.15 16.42 -17.36
C GLU A 555 -19.22 15.99 -18.35
N GLY A 556 -20.39 16.65 -18.27
CA GLY A 556 -21.54 16.37 -19.12
C GLY A 556 -21.19 16.33 -20.62
N ARG A 557 -21.24 15.13 -21.19
CA ARG A 557 -21.55 14.85 -22.60
C ARG A 557 -22.45 13.63 -22.72
#